data_AF-A0A973EDW5-F1
#
_entry.id   AF-A0A973EDW5-F1
#
_cell.length_a   1.000
_cell.length_b   1.000
_cell.length_c   1.000
_cell.angle_alpha   90.00
_cell.angle_beta   90.00
_cell.angle_gamma   90.00
#
_symmetry.space_group_name_H-M   'P 1'
#
loop_
_entity.id
_entity.type
_entity.pdbx_description
1 polymer ?
#
loop_
_entity_poly.entity_id
_entity_poly.type
_entity_poly.pdbx_seq_one_letter_code
_entity_poly.pdbx_strand_id
1 'polypeptide(L)'
;MDIRHPMKPYDQQMMDWCVAAGLPCHILMTKADKLKRGPAQAALLKLRKSLPAGASAQVFSSLKRQGLEQWLEVMKRWYAYD
;
A
#
# COMPACT_ATOMS: atom_id res chain seq x y z
N MET A 1 4.02 2.63 -4.01
CA MET A 1 5.47 2.36 -4.22
C MET A 1 5.65 1.10 -5.09
N ASP A 2 6.76 0.96 -5.84
CA ASP A 2 7.09 -0.26 -6.59
C ASP A 2 7.51 -1.37 -5.60
N ILE A 3 6.86 -2.54 -5.65
CA ILE A 3 7.07 -3.64 -4.67
C ILE A 3 8.53 -4.16 -4.64
N ARG A 4 9.30 -3.96 -5.72
CA ARG A 4 10.69 -4.42 -5.82
C ARG A 4 11.67 -3.51 -5.08
N HIS A 5 11.29 -2.26 -4.84
CA HIS A 5 12.12 -1.26 -4.16
C HIS A 5 11.27 -0.47 -3.17
N PRO A 6 10.74 -1.14 -2.12
CA PRO A 6 9.82 -0.51 -1.20
C PRO A 6 10.53 0.51 -0.30
N MET A 7 9.79 1.53 0.14
CA MET A 7 10.19 2.48 1.18
C MET A 7 11.45 3.29 0.86
N LYS A 8 11.38 4.09 -0.21
CA LYS A 8 12.40 5.11 -0.48
C LYS A 8 12.21 6.31 0.44
N PRO A 9 13.23 7.18 0.59
CA PRO A 9 13.13 8.37 1.46
C PRO A 9 11.90 9.24 1.18
N TYR A 10 11.53 9.44 -0.10
CA TYR A 10 10.34 10.20 -0.46
C TYR A 10 9.02 9.48 -0.11
N ASP A 11 8.99 8.15 -0.10
CA ASP A 11 7.81 7.39 0.35
C ASP A 11 7.59 7.64 1.86
N GLN A 12 8.67 7.66 2.65
CA GLN A 12 8.62 7.94 4.08
C GLN A 12 8.14 9.38 4.34
N GLN A 13 8.74 10.37 3.64
CA GLN A 13 8.35 11.77 3.78
C GLN A 13 6.85 12.00 3.49
N MET A 14 6.31 11.34 2.46
CA MET A 14 4.88 11.44 2.14
C MET A 14 4.00 10.85 3.24
N MET A 15 4.40 9.71 3.84
CA MET A 15 3.67 9.14 4.97
C MET A 15 3.71 10.06 6.20
N ASP A 16 4.86 10.67 6.49
CA ASP A 16 5.01 11.60 7.60
C ASP A 16 4.08 12.81 7.41
N TRP A 17 3.91 13.28 6.18
CA TRP A 17 2.91 14.32 5.86
C TRP A 17 1.47 13.86 6.07
N CYS A 18 1.11 12.64 5.66
CA CYS A 18 -0.23 12.10 5.94
C CYS A 18 -0.49 12.04 7.45
N VAL A 19 0.47 11.57 8.24
CA VAL A 19 0.37 11.51 9.70
C VAL A 19 0.22 12.91 10.29
N ALA A 20 1.06 13.86 9.88
CA ALA A 20 1.01 15.24 10.37
C ALA A 20 -0.32 15.94 10.03
N ALA A 21 -0.91 15.63 8.88
CA ALA A 21 -2.20 16.16 8.44
C ALA A 21 -3.41 15.39 9.00
N GLY A 22 -3.20 14.30 9.74
CA GLY A 22 -4.28 13.44 10.23
C GLY A 22 -5.04 12.72 9.11
N LEU A 23 -4.42 12.52 7.95
CA LEU A 23 -5.05 11.89 6.79
C LEU A 23 -4.80 10.37 6.78
N PRO A 24 -5.81 9.56 6.38
CA PRO A 24 -5.61 8.13 6.23
C PRO A 24 -4.60 7.83 5.11
N CYS A 25 -3.73 6.85 5.35
CA CYS A 25 -2.71 6.43 4.39
C CYS A 25 -2.88 4.95 4.04
N HIS A 26 -3.01 4.65 2.75
CA HIS A 26 -3.04 3.27 2.24
C HIS A 26 -2.06 3.10 1.10
N ILE A 27 -1.09 2.19 1.26
CA ILE A 27 -0.03 2.00 0.28
C ILE A 27 -0.34 0.85 -0.66
N LEU A 28 -0.41 1.19 -1.95
CA LEU A 28 -0.36 0.21 -3.03
C LEU A 28 1.10 -0.16 -3.34
N MET A 29 1.47 -1.42 -3.09
CA MET A 29 2.73 -2.01 -3.53
C MET A 29 2.57 -2.47 -4.98
N THR A 30 2.84 -1.57 -5.92
CA THR A 30 2.58 -1.73 -7.36
C THR A 30 3.57 -2.70 -8.04
N LYS A 31 3.22 -3.15 -9.25
CA LYS A 31 4.00 -4.10 -10.06
C LYS A 31 4.21 -5.46 -9.37
N ALA A 32 3.22 -5.90 -8.60
CA ALA A 32 3.22 -7.21 -7.95
C ALA A 32 3.46 -8.39 -8.90
N ASP A 33 3.09 -8.25 -10.16
CA ASP A 33 3.35 -9.23 -11.24
C ASP A 33 4.84 -9.52 -11.48
N LYS A 34 5.73 -8.66 -10.99
CA LYS A 34 7.19 -8.86 -11.08
C LYS A 34 7.75 -9.75 -9.98
N LEU A 35 6.94 -10.16 -9.00
CA LEU A 35 7.34 -11.07 -7.94
C LEU A 35 6.44 -12.30 -7.92
N LYS A 36 7.00 -13.44 -7.49
CA LYS A 36 6.20 -14.61 -7.12
C LYS A 36 5.36 -14.30 -5.88
N ARG A 37 4.28 -15.06 -5.65
CA ARG A 37 3.35 -14.86 -4.53
C ARG A 37 4.04 -14.81 -3.17
N GLY A 38 4.96 -15.75 -2.88
CA GLY A 38 5.69 -15.80 -1.61
C GLY A 38 6.49 -14.52 -1.32
N PRO A 39 7.43 -14.11 -2.19
CA PRO A 39 8.16 -12.85 -2.06
C PRO A 39 7.26 -11.62 -1.94
N ALA A 40 6.17 -11.54 -2.71
CA ALA A 40 5.23 -10.42 -2.61
C ALA A 40 4.56 -10.33 -1.23
N GLN A 41 4.15 -11.47 -0.66
CA GLN A 41 3.57 -11.51 0.69
C GLN A 41 4.60 -11.22 1.78
N ALA A 42 5.83 -11.69 1.63
CA ALA A 42 6.92 -11.38 2.55
C ALA A 42 7.23 -9.86 2.55
N ALA A 43 7.26 -9.23 1.37
CA ALA A 43 7.45 -7.78 1.25
C ALA A 43 6.29 -7.00 1.89
N LEU A 44 5.04 -7.43 1.67
CA LEU A 44 3.87 -6.84 2.31
C LEU A 44 3.93 -6.95 3.84
N LEU A 45 4.27 -8.12 4.37
CA LEU A 45 4.39 -8.34 5.81
C LEU A 45 5.50 -7.47 6.42
N LYS A 46 6.64 -7.36 5.74
CA LYS A 46 7.75 -6.50 6.17
C LYS A 46 7.32 -5.04 6.23
N LEU A 47 6.65 -4.53 5.19
CA LEU A 47 6.17 -3.17 5.16
C LEU A 47 5.16 -2.90 6.28
N ARG A 48 4.16 -3.78 6.46
CA ARG A 48 3.13 -3.61 7.49
C ARG A 48 3.69 -3.47 8.90
N LYS A 49 4.83 -4.12 9.20
CA LYS A 49 5.49 -4.01 10.52
C LYS A 49 6.14 -2.63 10.76
N SER A 50 6.45 -1.88 9.71
CA SER A 50 7.08 -0.57 9.81
C SER A 50 6.10 0.59 9.61
N LEU A 51 4.81 0.31 9.40
CA LEU A 51 3.81 1.35 9.20
C LEU A 51 3.41 2.01 10.52
N PRO A 52 3.16 3.33 10.52
CA PRO A 52 2.55 3.99 11.67
C PRO A 52 1.12 3.48 11.92
N ALA A 53 0.61 3.72 13.12
CA ALA A 53 -0.77 3.38 13.46
C ALA A 53 -1.75 4.05 12.48
N GLY A 54 -2.76 3.30 12.04
CA GLY A 54 -3.77 3.77 11.09
C GLY A 54 -3.36 3.71 9.61
N ALA A 55 -2.08 3.54 9.30
CA ALA A 55 -1.64 3.27 7.93
C ALA A 55 -1.83 1.80 7.55
N SER A 56 -2.11 1.54 6.28
CA SER A 56 -2.31 0.18 5.77
C SER A 56 -1.63 -0.01 4.40
N ALA A 57 -1.49 -1.27 3.98
CA ALA A 57 -0.88 -1.59 2.70
C ALA A 57 -1.45 -2.87 2.09
N GLN A 58 -1.34 -2.97 0.76
CA GLN A 58 -1.69 -4.14 -0.02
C GLN A 58 -0.75 -4.36 -1.22
N VAL A 59 -0.76 -5.59 -1.73
CA VAL A 59 -0.12 -5.94 -3.00
C VAL A 59 -1.03 -5.51 -4.15
N PHE A 60 -0.45 -4.88 -5.19
CA PHE A 60 -1.21 -4.37 -6.32
C PHE A 60 -0.50 -4.60 -7.66
N SER A 61 -1.24 -5.00 -8.69
CA SER A 61 -0.75 -5.01 -10.08
C SER A 61 -1.83 -4.50 -11.01
N SER A 62 -1.57 -3.37 -11.67
CA SER A 62 -2.45 -2.87 -12.74
C SER A 62 -2.55 -3.87 -13.90
N LEU A 63 -1.42 -4.49 -14.28
CA LEU A 63 -1.34 -5.44 -15.38
C LEU A 63 -2.19 -6.69 -15.15
N LYS A 64 -2.22 -7.19 -13.91
CA LYS A 64 -2.98 -8.39 -13.53
C LYS A 64 -4.31 -8.06 -12.83
N ARG A 65 -4.64 -6.77 -12.69
CA ARG A 65 -5.77 -6.25 -11.89
C ARG A 65 -5.79 -6.81 -10.45
N GLN A 66 -4.65 -7.26 -9.95
CA GLN A 66 -4.54 -7.83 -8.62
C GLN A 66 -4.70 -6.75 -7.56
N GLY A 67 -5.56 -6.99 -6.56
CA GLY A 67 -5.82 -6.07 -5.47
C GLY A 67 -6.79 -4.94 -5.80
N LEU A 68 -7.39 -4.94 -7.00
CA LEU A 68 -8.34 -3.89 -7.40
C LEU A 68 -9.57 -3.84 -6.49
N GLU A 69 -10.18 -4.99 -6.19
CA GLU A 69 -11.34 -5.06 -5.29
C GLU A 69 -11.01 -4.53 -3.89
N GLN A 70 -9.90 -4.98 -3.30
CA GLN A 70 -9.45 -4.49 -2.00
C GLN A 70 -9.20 -2.97 -2.02
N TRP A 71 -8.63 -2.44 -3.10
CA TRP A 71 -8.41 -1.00 -3.24
C TRP A 71 -9.73 -0.21 -3.32
N LEU A 72 -10.71 -0.73 -4.07
CA LEU A 72 -12.03 -0.12 -4.16
C LEU A 72 -12.72 -0.08 -2.79
N GLU A 73 -12.60 -1.15 -2.00
CA GLU A 73 -13.15 -1.18 -0.64
C GLU A 73 -12.50 -0.15 0.31
N VAL A 74 -11.19 0.08 0.16
CA VAL A 74 -10.51 1.15 0.90
C VAL A 74 -11.03 2.52 0.49
N MET A 75 -11.16 2.77 -0.81
CA MET A 75 -11.67 4.03 -1.34
C MET A 75 -13.12 4.29 -0.91
N LYS A 76 -13.98 3.29 -1.04
CA LYS A 76 -15.37 3.34 -0.56
C LYS A 76 -15.44 3.78 0.90
N ARG A 77 -14.63 3.17 1.76
CA ARG A 77 -14.55 3.53 3.18
C ARG A 77 -14.12 4.98 3.40
N TRP A 78 -13.15 5.48 2.64
CA TRP A 78 -12.68 6.86 2.77
C TRP A 78 -13.71 7.89 2.32
N TYR A 79 -14.48 7.59 1.28
CA TYR A 79 -15.51 8.48 0.75
C TYR A 79 -16.89 8.24 1.34
N ALA A 80 -17.03 7.34 2.32
CA ALA A 80 -18.31 6.90 2.87
C ALA A 80 -19.32 6.49 1.76
N TYR A 81 -18.82 5.78 0.75
CA TYR A 81 -19.57 5.34 -0.42
C TYR A 81 -19.93 3.86 -0.26
N ASP A 82 -21.22 3.51 -0.34
CA ASP A 82 -21.72 2.12 -0.25
C ASP A 82 -21.46 1.31 -1.54
#